data_AF-A0A351SII5-F1
#
_entry.id   AF-A0A351SII5-F1
#
_cell.length_a   1.000
_cell.length_b   1.000
_cell.length_c   1.000
_cell.angle_alpha   90.00
_cell.angle_beta   90.00
_cell.angle_gamma   90.00
#
_symmetry.space_group_name_H-M   'P 1'
#
loop_
_entity.id
_entity.type
_entity.pdbx_description
1 polymer ?
#
loop_
_entity_poly.entity_id
_entity_poly.type
_entity_poly.pdbx_seq_one_letter_code
_entity_poly.pdbx_strand_id
1 'polypeptide(L)' 'GIDPIHFGIIFTVNMELALITPPIGINLYVLSSISKTSIGHVIKGITPFIFIMVGLVLLITYVPAISMWLPNLVFE' A
#
# COMPACT_ATOMS: atom_id res chain seq x y z
N GLY A 1 -6.74 20.74 11.01
CA GLY A 1 -5.47 20.17 10.52
C GLY A 1 -5.65 18.68 10.35
N ILE A 2 -4.81 18.02 9.56
CA ILE A 2 -4.82 16.56 9.45
C ILE A 2 -4.27 16.00 10.77
N ASP A 3 -4.94 14.99 11.32
CA ASP A 3 -4.46 14.27 12.50
C ASP A 3 -3.08 13.64 12.21
N PRO A 4 -2.05 13.82 13.06
CA PRO A 4 -0.71 13.30 12.80
C PRO A 4 -0.65 11.77 12.66
N ILE A 5 -1.49 11.03 13.38
CA ILE A 5 -1.60 9.57 13.28
C ILE A 5 -2.22 9.22 11.92
N HIS A 6 -3.30 9.90 11.54
CA HIS A 6 -3.93 9.71 10.24
C HIS A 6 -2.96 9.99 9.08
N PHE A 7 -2.19 11.08 9.18
CA PHE A 7 -1.14 11.41 8.22
C PHE A 7 -0.05 10.34 8.16
N GLY A 8 0.39 9.84 9.32
CA GLY A 8 1.38 8.76 9.41
C GLY A 8 0.90 7.46 8.74
N ILE A 9 -0.39 7.13 8.90
CA ILE A 9 -1.01 5.98 8.23
C ILE A 9 -1.00 6.17 6.71
N ILE A 10 -1.48 7.31 6.22
CA ILE A 10 -1.48 7.62 4.78
C ILE A 10 -0.06 7.53 4.22
N PHE A 11 0.92 8.12 4.90
CA PHE A 11 2.32 8.09 4.48
C PHE A 11 2.87 6.66 4.38
N THR A 12 2.62 5.84 5.40
CA THR A 12 3.10 4.45 5.45
C THR A 12 2.52 3.61 4.31
N VAL A 13 1.22 3.73 4.03
CA VAL A 13 0.58 2.96 2.95
C VAL A 13 1.07 3.43 1.57
N ASN A 14 1.31 4.73 1.38
CA ASN A 14 1.87 5.25 0.13
C ASN A 14 3.30 4.77 -0.10
N MET A 15 4.11 4.62 0.96
CA MET A 15 5.45 4.01 0.84
C MET A 15 5.35 2.57 0.37
N GLU A 16 4.41 1.79 0.88
CA GLU A 16 4.26 0.40 0.43
C GLU A 16 3.76 0.30 -1.01
N LEU A 17 2.86 1.18 -1.42
CA LEU A 17 2.45 1.28 -2.82
C LEU A 17 3.65 1.55 -3.74
N ALA A 18 4.61 2.38 -3.32
CA ALA A 18 5.83 2.64 -4.08
C ALA A 18 6.71 1.37 -4.23
N LEU A 19 6.77 0.51 -3.22
CA LEU A 19 7.58 -0.72 -3.24
C LEU A 19 7.02 -1.81 -4.15
N ILE A 20 5.70 -1.85 -4.36
CA ILE A 20 5.03 -2.81 -5.25
C ILE A 20 4.83 -2.30 -6.68
N THR A 21 4.95 -0.98 -6.92
CA THR A 21 4.69 -0.40 -8.25
C THR A 21 5.95 -0.50 -9.13
N PRO A 22 5.85 -0.93 -10.40
CA PRO A 22 7.01 -1.26 -11.25
C PRO A 22 8.13 -0.22 -11.42
N PRO A 23 7.92 1.12 -11.34
CA PRO A 23 9.00 2.10 -11.47
C PRO A 23 10.10 1.95 -10.41
N ILE A 24 9.74 1.45 -9.22
CA ILE A 24 10.68 1.19 -8.11
C ILE A 24 10.66 -0.31 -7.79
N GLY A 25 9.47 -0.86 -7.47
CA GLY A 25 9.12 -2.27 -7.62
C GLY A 25 10.03 -3.27 -6.90
N ILE A 26 10.75 -2.86 -5.85
CA ILE A 26 11.77 -3.70 -5.19
C ILE A 26 11.17 -5.04 -4.75
N ASN A 27 9.94 -5.03 -4.23
CA ASN A 27 9.23 -6.25 -3.83
C ASN A 27 9.01 -7.19 -5.03
N LEU A 28 8.76 -6.66 -6.23
CA LEU A 28 8.61 -7.44 -7.47
C LEU A 28 9.91 -8.09 -7.90
N TYR A 29 11.03 -7.38 -7.76
CA TYR A 29 12.37 -7.92 -8.07
C TYR A 29 12.76 -9.04 -7.12
N VAL A 30 12.51 -8.86 -5.81
CA VAL A 30 12.73 -9.91 -4.81
C VAL A 30 11.85 -11.12 -5.10
N LEU A 31 10.56 -10.91 -5.40
CA LEU A 31 9.63 -12.00 -5.72
C LEU A 31 10.03 -12.75 -7.01
N SER A 32 10.45 -12.03 -8.04
CA SER A 32 10.95 -12.61 -9.30
C SER A 32 12.20 -13.47 -9.05
N SER A 33 13.11 -13.01 -8.20
CA SER A 33 14.31 -13.77 -7.82
C SER A 33 13.99 -15.06 -7.06
N ILE A 34 13.02 -15.04 -6.16
CA ILE A 34 12.64 -16.22 -5.36
C ILE A 34 11.81 -17.21 -6.17
N SER A 35 10.85 -16.71 -6.96
CA SER A 35 9.93 -17.53 -7.77
C SER A 35 10.57 -18.08 -9.05
N LYS A 36 11.75 -17.59 -9.45
CA LYS A 36 12.42 -17.90 -10.74
C LYS A 36 11.53 -17.63 -11.96
N THR A 37 10.57 -16.71 -11.83
CA THR A 37 9.69 -16.27 -12.93
C THR A 37 10.10 -14.88 -13.40
N SER A 38 9.81 -14.54 -14.66
CA SER A 38 10.16 -13.23 -15.21
C SER A 38 9.41 -12.11 -14.49
N ILE A 39 10.05 -10.94 -14.36
CA ILE A 39 9.46 -9.75 -13.74
C ILE A 39 8.11 -9.39 -14.38
N GLY A 40 7.97 -9.56 -15.71
CA GLY A 40 6.72 -9.31 -16.43
C GLY A 40 5.59 -10.26 -16.03
N HIS A 41 5.90 -11.51 -15.70
CA HIS A 41 4.90 -12.46 -15.20
C HIS A 41 4.41 -12.07 -13.80
N VAL A 42 5.34 -11.66 -12.93
CA VAL A 42 5.03 -11.15 -11.58
C VAL A 42 4.18 -9.88 -11.66
N ILE A 43 4.58 -8.91 -12.48
CA ILE A 43 3.83 -7.65 -12.69
C ILE A 43 2.41 -7.95 -13.13
N LYS A 44 2.21 -8.87 -14.07
CA LYS A 44 0.87 -9.26 -14.53
C LYS A 44 0.03 -9.87 -13.42
N GLY A 45 0.64 -10.69 -12.56
CA GLY A 45 -0.03 -11.31 -11.41
C GLY A 45 -0.43 -10.30 -10.33
N ILE A 46 0.41 -9.30 -10.05
CA ILE A 46 0.17 -8.30 -8.99
C ILE A 46 -0.63 -7.07 -9.47
N THR A 47 -0.79 -6.88 -10.77
CA THR A 47 -1.60 -5.78 -11.37
C THR A 47 -2.98 -5.62 -10.71
N PRO A 48 -3.81 -6.67 -10.52
CA PRO A 48 -5.09 -6.51 -9.82
C PRO A 48 -4.94 -6.01 -8.37
N PHE A 49 -3.88 -6.41 -7.67
CA PHE A 49 -3.60 -5.96 -6.31
C PHE A 49 -3.17 -4.49 -6.23
N ILE A 50 -2.47 -3.99 -7.25
CA ILE A 50 -2.15 -2.54 -7.34
C ILE A 50 -3.45 -1.73 -7.36
N PHE A 51 -4.45 -2.12 -8.15
CA PHE A 51 -5.72 -1.41 -8.20
C PHE A 51 -6.47 -1.43 -6.86
N ILE A 52 -6.43 -2.57 -6.16
CA ILE A 52 -7.02 -2.69 -4.81
C ILE A 52 -6.28 -1.77 -3.83
N MET A 53 -4.95 -1.75 -3.87
CA MET A 53 -4.12 -0.87 -3.02
C MET A 53 -4.38 0.62 -3.30
N VAL A 54 -4.49 1.01 -4.57
CA VAL A 54 -4.85 2.40 -4.93
C VAL A 54 -6.24 2.74 -4.41
N GLY A 55 -7.20 1.82 -4.54
CA GLY A 55 -8.54 1.97 -3.97
C GLY A 55 -8.51 2.13 -2.45
N LEU A 56 -7.69 1.34 -1.76
CA LEU A 56 -7.47 1.44 -0.32
C LEU A 56 -6.88 2.79 0.07
N VAL A 57 -5.86 3.27 -0.64
CA VAL A 57 -5.23 4.59 -0.40
C VAL A 57 -6.28 5.70 -0.53
N LEU A 58 -7.09 5.70 -1.58
CA LEU A 58 -8.17 6.67 -1.74
C LEU A 58 -9.18 6.57 -0.60
N LEU A 59 -9.57 5.35 -0.24
CA LEU A 59 -10.54 5.09 0.82
C LEU A 59 -10.05 5.62 2.18
N ILE A 60 -8.83 5.30 2.59
CA ILE A 60 -8.27 5.80 3.86
C ILE A 60 -8.05 7.32 3.79
N THR A 61 -7.67 7.87 2.64
CA THR A 61 -7.42 9.33 2.49
C THR A 61 -8.70 10.15 2.65
N TYR A 62 -9.84 9.66 2.12
CA TYR A 62 -11.11 10.40 2.17
C TYR A 62 -12.01 9.97 3.33
N VAL A 63 -11.79 8.79 3.94
CA VAL A 63 -12.61 8.25 5.03
C VAL A 63 -11.72 7.94 6.24
N PRO A 64 -11.38 8.94 7.07
CA PRO A 64 -10.46 8.77 8.20
C PRO A 64 -10.93 7.73 9.22
N ALA A 65 -12.25 7.56 9.38
CA ALA A 65 -12.87 6.61 10.30
C ALA A 65 -12.36 5.17 10.10
N ILE A 66 -12.01 4.77 8.87
CA ILE A 66 -11.49 3.43 8.59
C ILE A 66 -10.09 3.24 9.19
N SER A 67 -9.23 4.25 9.04
CA SER A 67 -7.87 4.22 9.57
C SER A 67 -7.78 4.55 11.07
N MET A 68 -8.70 5.37 11.57
CA MET A 68 -8.65 5.94 12.93
C MET A 68 -9.55 5.21 13.93
N TRP A 69 -10.47 4.33 13.50
CA TRP A 69 -11.35 3.59 14.42
C TRP A 69 -10.55 2.81 15.49
N LEU A 70 -9.51 2.07 15.07
CA LEU A 70 -8.69 1.30 16.00
C LEU A 70 -7.78 2.20 16.86
N PRO A 71 -7.05 3.19 16.31
CA PRO A 71 -6.32 4.17 17.11
C PRO A 71 -7.18 4.84 18.17
N ASN A 72 -8.39 5.29 17.83
CA ASN A 72 -9.31 5.92 18.77
C ASN A 72 -9.77 4.94 19.87
N LEU A 73 -9.84 3.63 19.61
CA LEU A 73 -10.22 2.65 20.62
C LEU A 73 -9.09 2.34 21.63
N VAL A 74 -7.83 2.51 21.21
CA VAL A 74 -6.66 2.08 21.99
C VAL A 74 -5.95 3.25 22.67
N PHE A 75 -5.96 4.43 22.05
CA PHE A 75 -5.25 5.62 22.53
C PHE A 75 -6.18 6.68 23.15
N GLU A 76 -7.51 6.50 23.10
CA GLU A 76 -8.49 7.19 23.96
C GLU A 76 -8.96 6.26 25.09
#